data_AF-A0A8S4SBS7-F1
#
_entry.id   AF-A0A8S4SBS7-F1
#
_cell.length_a   1.000
_cell.length_b   1.000
_cell.length_c   1.000
_cell.angle_alpha   90.00
_cell.angle_beta   90.00
_cell.angle_gamma   90.00
#
_symmetry.space_group_name_H-M   'P 1'
#
loop_
_entity.id
_entity.type
_entity.pdbx_description
1 polymer ?
#
loop_
_entity_poly.entity_id
_entity_poly.type
_entity_poly.pdbx_seq_one_letter_code
_entity_poly.pdbx_strand_id
1 'polypeptide(L)' 'MYPINFCSMASTCIHDGRGVCASSPDGCSRRSFLDQCDMYEYNCDYGTEYMTKVTNPCTTGQPDFLC' A
#
# COMPACT_ATOMS: atom_id res chain seq x y z
N MET A 1 10.27 -12.01 -14.14
CA MET A 1 9.30 -11.09 -13.53
C MET A 1 9.96 -9.72 -13.51
N TYR A 2 9.41 -8.73 -14.20
CA TYR A 2 9.97 -7.37 -14.18
C TYR A 2 9.66 -6.72 -12.83
N PRO A 3 10.58 -5.92 -12.25
CA PRO A 3 10.33 -5.23 -10.98
C PRO A 3 9.14 -4.27 -11.11
N ILE A 4 8.33 -4.16 -10.05
CA ILE A 4 7.21 -3.22 -10.00
C ILE A 4 7.78 -1.79 -9.97
N ASN A 5 7.32 -0.94 -10.88
CA ASN A 5 7.70 0.48 -10.91
C ASN A 5 6.58 1.33 -10.27
N PHE A 6 6.68 1.55 -8.96
CA PHE A 6 5.68 2.31 -8.21
C PHE A 6 5.56 3.76 -8.66
N CYS A 7 6.64 4.39 -9.13
CA CYS A 7 6.61 5.77 -9.64
C CYS A 7 5.77 5.88 -10.93
N SER A 8 5.92 4.91 -11.83
CA SER A 8 5.10 4.81 -13.04
C SER A 8 3.63 4.54 -12.71
N MET A 9 3.36 3.72 -11.69
CA MET A 9 2.00 3.46 -11.24
C MET A 9 1.37 4.71 -10.62
N ALA A 10 2.07 5.38 -9.71
CA ALA A 10 1.62 6.64 -9.10
C ALA A 10 1.26 7.70 -10.15
N SER A 11 2.16 7.96 -11.11
CA SER A 11 1.96 8.97 -12.15
C SER A 11 0.79 8.71 -13.12
N THR A 12 0.31 7.46 -13.23
CA THR A 12 -0.82 7.08 -14.08
C THR A 12 -2.09 6.78 -13.30
N CYS A 13 -2.01 6.77 -11.97
CA CYS A 13 -3.10 6.44 -11.08
C CYS A 13 -4.06 7.63 -10.93
N ILE A 14 -5.35 7.33 -10.74
CA ILE A 14 -6.39 8.33 -10.52
C ILE A 14 -6.80 8.31 -9.06
N HIS A 15 -6.59 9.42 -8.37
CA HIS A 15 -7.03 9.60 -6.99
C HIS A 15 -8.56 9.53 -6.91
N ASP A 16 -9.08 8.51 -6.22
CA ASP A 16 -10.51 8.28 -6.01
C ASP A 16 -10.94 8.49 -4.56
N GLY A 17 -9.99 8.79 -3.66
CA GLY A 17 -10.23 9.00 -2.23
C GLY A 17 -10.75 7.77 -1.49
N ARG A 18 -10.65 6.57 -2.09
CA ARG A 18 -11.03 5.32 -1.42
C ARG A 18 -9.87 4.83 -0.56
N GLY A 19 -9.94 5.15 0.73
CA GLY A 19 -8.94 4.75 1.72
C GLY A 19 -8.58 3.28 1.63
N VAL A 20 -7.27 2.99 1.63
CA VAL A 20 -6.74 1.63 1.58
C VAL A 20 -5.90 1.33 2.82
N CYS A 21 -5.93 0.06 3.24
CA CYS A 21 -4.99 -0.47 4.21
C CYS A 21 -4.02 -1.41 3.49
N ALA A 22 -2.72 -1.09 3.58
CA ALA A 22 -1.70 -1.90 2.96
C ALA A 22 -0.70 -2.42 4.00
N SER A 23 -0.14 -3.59 3.71
CA SER A 23 0.85 -4.24 4.56
C SER A 23 2.17 -4.33 3.81
N SER A 24 3.29 -4.23 4.53
CA SER A 24 4.61 -4.50 3.98
C SER A 24 4.72 -5.97 3.50
N PRO A 25 5.70 -6.31 2.66
CA PRO A 25 5.83 -7.67 2.11
C PRO A 25 5.97 -8.75 3.19
N ASP A 26 6.62 -8.41 4.31
CA ASP A 26 6.80 -9.28 5.48
C ASP A 26 5.54 -9.36 6.37
N GLY A 27 4.52 -8.54 6.11
CA GLY A 27 3.30 -8.46 6.92
C GLY A 27 3.47 -7.73 8.26
N CYS A 28 4.68 -7.34 8.65
CA CYS A 28 4.98 -6.78 9.96
C CYS A 28 4.48 -5.35 10.16
N SER A 29 4.33 -4.60 9.07
CA SER A 29 3.91 -3.20 9.10
C SER A 29 2.63 -3.02 8.33
N ARG A 30 1.62 -2.39 8.96
CA ARG A 30 0.42 -1.90 8.28
C ARG A 30 0.39 -0.39 8.26
N ARG A 31 -0.13 0.17 7.18
CA ARG A 31 -0.37 1.60 7.05
C ARG A 31 -1.65 1.87 6.27
N SER A 32 -2.38 2.88 6.72
CA SER A 32 -3.50 3.45 5.97
C SER A 32 -3.00 4.50 5.00
N PHE A 33 -3.57 4.52 3.81
CA PHE A 33 -3.34 5.52 2.78
C PHE A 33 -4.69 6.13 2.37
N LEU A 34 -4.69 7.39 1.93
CA LEU A 34 -5.92 8.10 1.56
C LEU A 34 -6.57 7.45 0.33
N ASP A 35 -5.76 6.98 -0.62
CA ASP A 35 -6.17 6.06 -1.66
C ASP A 35 -5.02 5.14 -2.13
N GLN A 36 -5.29 4.37 -3.18
CA GLN A 36 -4.33 3.45 -3.78
C GLN A 36 -3.13 4.18 -4.43
N CYS A 37 -3.34 5.37 -4.96
CA CYS A 37 -2.30 6.16 -5.62
C CYS A 37 -1.31 6.70 -4.58
N ASP A 38 -1.78 7.20 -3.43
CA ASP A 38 -0.92 7.64 -2.33
C ASP A 38 -0.02 6.49 -1.80
N MET A 39 -0.51 5.26 -1.87
CA MET A 39 0.31 4.08 -1.54
C MET A 39 1.44 3.87 -2.55
N TYR A 40 1.17 4.04 -3.85
CA TYR A 40 2.21 3.95 -4.88
C TYR A 40 3.20 5.10 -4.80
N GLU A 41 2.74 6.31 -4.51
CA GLU A 41 3.59 7.49 -4.29
C GLU A 41 4.54 7.24 -3.11
N TYR A 42 4.01 6.77 -1.99
CA TYR A 42 4.83 6.43 -0.83
C TYR A 42 5.86 5.32 -1.15
N ASN A 43 5.45 4.27 -1.86
CA ASN A 43 6.39 3.22 -2.28
C ASN A 43 7.48 3.76 -3.22
N CYS A 44 7.15 4.68 -4.11
CA CYS A 44 8.13 5.36 -4.98
C CYS A 44 9.10 6.22 -4.17
N ASP A 45 8.59 7.08 -3.28
CA ASP A 45 9.37 8.06 -2.54
C ASP A 45 10.32 7.41 -1.52
N TYR A 46 9.87 6.34 -0.86
CA TYR A 46 10.58 5.71 0.26
C TYR A 46 11.19 4.34 -0.07
N GLY A 47 11.02 3.85 -1.31
CA GLY A 47 11.50 2.53 -1.71
C GLY A 47 10.83 1.38 -0.93
N THR A 48 9.59 1.58 -0.50
CA THR A 48 8.81 0.56 0.22
C THR A 48 7.95 -0.26 -0.74
N GLU A 49 7.41 -1.37 -0.26
CA GLU A 49 6.62 -2.30 -1.06
C GLU A 49 5.29 -2.64 -0.36
N TYR A 50 4.60 -1.62 0.16
CA TYR A 50 3.26 -1.82 0.73
C TYR A 50 2.30 -2.32 -0.37
N MET A 51 1.50 -3.33 -0.05
CA MET A 51 0.48 -3.87 -0.95
C MET A 51 -0.86 -3.97 -0.23
N THR A 52 -1.93 -3.59 -0.93
CA THR A 52 -3.30 -3.73 -0.41
C THR A 52 -3.67 -5.21 -0.36
N LYS A 53 -3.71 -5.80 0.83
CA LYS A 53 -4.29 -7.15 1.00
C LYS A 53 -5.80 -7.11 1.21
N VAL A 54 -6.36 -5.97 1.63
CA VAL A 54 -7.80 -5.82 1.90
C VAL A 54 -8.24 -4.37 1.61
N THR A 55 -9.33 -4.17 0.88
CA THR A 55 -9.99 -2.86 0.68
C THR A 55 -10.70 -2.33 1.94
N ASN A 56 -10.52 -3.01 3.08
CA ASN A 56 -11.11 -2.62 4.35
C ASN A 56 -10.15 -1.70 5.13
N PRO A 57 -10.68 -0.78 5.95
CA PRO A 57 -9.87 0.08 6.79
C PRO A 57 -8.92 -0.72 7.68
N CYS A 58 -7.79 -0.13 8.06
CA CYS A 58 -6.88 -0.74 9.02
C CYS A 58 -7.61 -0.86 10.37
N THR A 59 -8.29 -1.98 10.60
CA THR A 59 -8.91 -2.26 11.89
C THR A 59 -7.81 -2.60 12.87
N THR A 60 -7.74 -1.83 13.95
CA THR A 60 -6.91 -2.12 15.12
C THR A 60 -7.18 -3.55 15.58
N GLY A 61 -6.15 -4.40 15.55
CA GLY A 61 -6.22 -5.77 16.10
C GLY A 61 -6.30 -6.91 15.09
N GLN A 62 -6.09 -6.70 13.78
CA GLN A 62 -5.76 -7.85 12.91
C GLN A 62 -4.24 -8.09 12.93
N PRO A 63 -3.77 -9.23 13.48
CA PRO A 63 -2.40 -9.68 13.29
C PRO A 63 -2.28 -10.12 11.84
N ASP A 64 -1.42 -9.44 11.09
CA ASP A 64 -1.13 -9.82 9.72
C ASP A 64 -0.15 -11.00 9.75
N PHE A 65 -0.55 -12.06 9.07
CA PHE A 65 0.15 -13.33 8.95
C PHE A 65 1.67 -13.19 8.96
N LEU A 66 2.30 -13.71 10.03
CA LEU A 66 3.75 -13.99 10.23
C LEU A 66 4.60 -12.96 11.00
N CYS A 67 4.02 -12.06 11.78
CA CYS A 67 4.75 -11.26 12.79
C CYS A 67 4.14 -11.34 14.20
#